data_AF-A0A0F9FVD6-F1
#
_entry.id   AF-A0A0F9FVD6-F1
#
_cell.length_a   1.000
_cell.length_b   1.000
_cell.length_c   1.000
_cell.angle_alpha   90.00
_cell.angle_beta   90.00
_cell.angle_gamma   90.00
#
_symmetry.space_group_name_H-M   'P 1'
#
loop_
_entity.id
_entity.type
_entity.pdbx_description
1 polymer ?
#
loop_
_entity_poly.entity_id
_entity_poly.type
_entity_poly.pdbx_seq_one_letter_code
_entity_poly.pdbx_strand_id
1 'polypeptide(L)'
;MTSKEEETQKQTKEEKADVLNELIEKLQSRFGDGSVMRLGDARHIKIEVVSSGSFSLDMALGVGGLPRGRVVEIYGPESSGKTTLALHVIASAQKKNGRAAFIDAEHALDPEYAKRIGVKI
;
A
#
# COMPACT_ATOMS: atom_id res chain seq x y z
N MET A 1 9.79 18.83 -49.29
CA MET A 1 8.41 18.70 -48.79
C MET A 1 8.38 18.07 -47.41
N THR A 2 9.27 17.12 -47.11
CA THR A 2 9.43 16.46 -45.81
C THR A 2 9.77 17.37 -44.61
N SER A 3 10.57 18.43 -44.80
CA SER A 3 11.02 19.30 -43.70
C SER A 3 9.93 20.19 -43.08
N LYS A 4 8.98 20.70 -43.87
CA LYS A 4 7.87 21.54 -43.39
C LYS A 4 6.81 20.73 -42.62
N GLU A 5 6.57 19.49 -43.04
CA GLU A 5 5.63 18.59 -42.37
C GLU A 5 6.19 18.13 -41.00
N GLU A 6 7.50 17.90 -40.89
CA GLU A 6 8.17 17.59 -39.63
C GLU A 6 8.13 18.76 -38.63
N GLU A 7 8.38 19.99 -39.08
CA GLU A 7 8.28 21.20 -38.23
C GLU A 7 6.86 21.41 -37.72
N THR A 8 5.87 21.29 -38.61
CA THR A 8 4.45 21.46 -38.24
C THR A 8 4.00 20.43 -37.21
N GLN A 9 4.37 19.15 -37.40
CA GLN A 9 4.04 18.07 -36.45
C GLN A 9 4.74 18.21 -35.10
N LYS A 10 5.96 18.75 -35.08
CA LYS A 10 6.71 19.00 -33.84
C LYS A 10 6.06 20.12 -33.03
N GLN A 11 5.65 21.20 -33.71
CA GLN A 11 4.97 22.34 -33.11
C GLN A 11 3.61 21.94 -32.52
N THR A 12 2.83 21.07 -33.21
CA THR A 12 1.55 20.58 -32.67
C THR A 12 1.72 19.65 -31.46
N LYS A 13 2.87 18.95 -31.35
CA LYS A 13 3.19 18.11 -30.19
C LYS A 13 3.55 18.95 -28.96
N GLU A 14 4.30 20.03 -29.15
CA GLU A 14 4.66 20.97 -28.08
C GLU A 14 3.41 21.67 -27.52
N GLU A 15 2.54 22.20 -28.37
CA GLU A 15 1.27 22.82 -27.94
C GLU A 15 0.38 21.86 -27.13
N LYS A 16 0.28 20.60 -27.55
CA LYS A 16 -0.48 19.57 -26.81
C LYS A 16 0.16 19.23 -25.46
N ALA A 17 1.48 19.28 -25.36
CA ALA A 17 2.20 19.01 -24.11
C ALA A 17 1.97 20.15 -23.10
N ASP A 18 1.95 21.41 -23.55
CA ASP A 18 1.71 22.57 -22.69
C ASP A 18 0.29 22.57 -22.11
N VAL A 19 -0.72 22.33 -22.95
CA VAL A 19 -2.12 22.22 -22.49
C VAL A 19 -2.29 21.08 -21.48
N LEU A 20 -1.59 19.95 -21.69
CA LEU A 20 -1.61 18.82 -20.76
C LEU A 20 -0.98 19.19 -19.41
N ASN A 21 0.15 19.90 -19.43
CA ASN A 21 0.84 20.31 -18.20
C ASN A 21 -0.02 21.31 -17.40
N GLU A 22 -0.63 22.30 -18.06
CA GLU A 22 -1.56 23.23 -17.39
C GLU A 22 -2.76 22.50 -16.74
N LEU A 23 -3.30 21.48 -17.42
CA LEU A 23 -4.42 20.71 -16.88
C LEU A 23 -3.98 19.93 -15.63
N ILE A 24 -2.79 19.34 -15.65
CA ILE A 24 -2.21 18.64 -14.50
C ILE A 24 -2.04 19.62 -13.31
N GLU A 25 -1.51 20.82 -13.54
CA GLU A 25 -1.36 21.86 -12.49
C GLU A 25 -2.71 22.32 -11.94
N LYS A 26 -3.72 22.51 -12.81
CA LYS A 26 -5.09 22.85 -12.39
C LYS A 26 -5.73 21.75 -11.55
N LEU A 27 -5.45 20.48 -11.85
CA LEU A 27 -5.93 19.35 -11.05
C LEU A 27 -5.21 19.26 -9.71
N GLN A 28 -3.89 19.43 -9.69
CA GLN A 28 -3.09 19.40 -8.45
C GLN A 28 -3.46 20.55 -7.50
N SER A 29 -3.65 21.77 -8.01
CA SER A 29 -4.08 22.91 -7.18
C SER A 29 -5.48 22.75 -6.59
N ARG A 30 -6.39 22.06 -7.27
CA ARG A 30 -7.77 21.83 -6.80
C ARG A 30 -7.90 20.62 -5.86
N PHE A 31 -7.18 19.54 -6.14
CA PHE A 31 -7.37 18.24 -5.48
C PHE A 31 -6.18 17.80 -4.61
N GLY A 32 -5.11 18.60 -4.57
CA GLY A 32 -3.89 18.33 -3.83
C GLY A 32 -2.78 17.72 -4.70
N ASP A 33 -1.55 17.87 -4.23
CA ASP A 33 -0.36 17.31 -4.85
C ASP A 33 -0.48 15.78 -4.97
N GLY A 34 -0.12 15.25 -6.14
CA GLY A 34 -0.20 13.82 -6.42
C GLY A 34 -1.61 13.27 -6.72
N SER A 35 -2.63 14.14 -6.84
CA SER A 35 -3.94 13.74 -7.36
C SER A 35 -3.89 13.21 -8.80
N VAL A 36 -2.95 13.70 -9.60
CA VAL A 36 -2.64 13.22 -10.95
C VAL A 36 -1.12 13.23 -11.15
N MET A 37 -0.60 12.12 -11.69
CA MET A 37 0.81 11.94 -12.01
C MET A 37 0.94 10.98 -13.19
N ARG A 38 2.04 11.10 -13.96
CA ARG A 38 2.32 10.15 -15.05
C ARG A 38 2.73 8.81 -14.43
N LEU A 39 2.32 7.70 -15.06
CA LEU A 39 2.58 6.35 -14.54
C LEU A 39 4.09 6.07 -14.36
N GLY A 40 4.95 6.62 -15.22
CA GLY A 40 6.42 6.50 -15.11
C GLY A 40 7.05 7.44 -14.09
N ASP A 41 6.36 8.52 -13.70
CA ASP A 41 6.81 9.46 -12.67
C ASP A 41 6.34 9.04 -11.27
N ALA A 42 5.49 8.00 -11.19
CA ALA A 42 5.21 7.31 -9.94
C ALA A 42 6.53 6.72 -9.43
N ARG A 43 7.26 7.51 -8.62
CA ARG A 43 8.39 7.03 -7.82
C ARG A 43 7.97 5.69 -7.25
N HIS A 44 8.83 4.67 -7.31
CA HIS A 44 8.58 3.40 -6.63
C HIS A 44 8.18 3.73 -5.19
N ILE A 45 6.87 3.75 -4.92
CA ILE A 45 6.36 4.16 -3.62
C ILE A 45 6.82 3.03 -2.73
N LYS A 46 7.78 3.32 -1.86
CA LYS A 46 8.29 2.33 -0.92
C LYS A 46 7.12 2.01 0.00
N ILE A 47 6.43 0.91 -0.28
CA ILE A 47 5.28 0.48 0.50
C ILE A 47 5.82 0.07 1.86
N GLU A 48 5.38 0.77 2.90
CA GLU A 48 5.69 0.35 4.26
C GLU A 48 5.06 -1.01 4.55
N VAL A 49 5.75 -1.85 5.32
CA VAL A 49 5.29 -3.20 5.65
C VAL A 49 5.25 -3.44 7.16
N VAL A 50 4.33 -4.29 7.58
CA VAL A 50 4.22 -4.83 8.94
C VAL A 50 4.63 -6.30 8.89
N SER A 51 5.58 -6.71 9.74
CA SER A 51 5.98 -8.12 9.80
C SER A 51 4.79 -9.01 10.21
N SER A 52 4.68 -10.17 9.59
CA SER A 52 3.72 -11.21 9.97
C SER A 52 4.03 -11.85 11.32
N GLY A 53 5.22 -11.61 11.88
CA GLY A 53 5.76 -12.34 13.03
C GLY A 53 6.45 -13.65 12.64
N SER A 54 6.39 -14.06 11.37
CA SER A 54 7.09 -15.22 10.81
C SER A 54 8.11 -14.78 9.76
N PHE A 55 9.39 -15.05 10.03
CA PHE A 55 10.48 -14.70 9.11
C PHE A 55 10.32 -15.34 7.73
N SER A 56 9.94 -16.63 7.68
CA SER A 56 9.78 -17.35 6.43
C SER A 56 8.62 -16.81 5.59
N LEU A 57 7.51 -16.41 6.23
CA LEU A 57 6.37 -15.82 5.54
C LEU A 57 6.70 -14.42 5.01
N ASP A 58 7.36 -13.59 5.82
CA ASP A 58 7.78 -12.24 5.40
C ASP A 58 8.71 -12.29 4.18
N MET A 59 9.60 -13.28 4.14
CA MET A 59 10.46 -13.54 2.99
C MET A 59 9.67 -14.04 1.78
N ALA A 60 8.73 -14.97 1.98
CA ALA A 60 7.89 -15.52 0.91
C ALA A 60 6.98 -14.45 0.26
N LEU A 61 6.55 -13.44 1.02
CA LEU A 61 5.78 -12.31 0.51
C LEU A 61 6.60 -11.39 -0.42
N GLY A 62 7.93 -11.53 -0.46
CA GLY A 62 8.85 -10.78 -1.34
C GLY A 62 9.06 -9.30 -0.96
N VAL A 63 8.11 -8.70 -0.23
CA VAL A 63 8.18 -7.31 0.25
C VAL A 63 8.59 -7.20 1.73
N GLY A 64 8.80 -8.33 2.42
CA GLY A 64 9.25 -8.36 3.81
C GLY A 64 8.15 -8.23 4.86
N GLY A 65 6.88 -8.45 4.50
CA GLY A 65 5.73 -8.41 5.41
C GLY A 65 4.43 -8.04 4.72
N LEU A 66 3.40 -7.73 5.51
CA LEU A 66 2.09 -7.30 5.03
C LEU A 66 2.14 -5.82 4.62
N PRO A 67 1.73 -5.44 3.39
CA PRO A 67 1.79 -4.06 2.91
C PRO A 67 0.78 -3.15 3.61
N ARG A 68 1.24 -2.01 4.14
CA ARG A 68 0.37 -0.98 4.72
C ARG A 68 -0.45 -0.28 3.61
N GLY A 69 -1.66 0.16 3.97
CA GLY A 69 -2.58 0.82 3.04
C GLY A 69 -3.19 -0.12 2.00
N ARG A 70 -3.12 -1.43 2.22
CA ARG A 70 -3.69 -2.47 1.36
C ARG A 70 -4.55 -3.42 2.19
N VAL A 71 -5.50 -4.06 1.53
CA VAL A 71 -6.29 -5.16 2.12
C VAL A 71 -5.50 -6.46 1.93
N VAL A 72 -5.42 -7.25 2.99
CA VAL A 72 -4.80 -8.58 3.00
C VAL A 72 -5.82 -9.57 3.51
N GLU A 73 -6.00 -10.68 2.80
CA GLU A 73 -6.89 -11.78 3.18
C GLU A 73 -6.05 -12.99 3.64
N ILE A 74 -6.41 -13.55 4.79
CA ILE A 74 -5.83 -14.78 5.33
C ILE A 74 -6.97 -15.79 5.46
N TYR A 75 -6.98 -16.83 4.62
CA TYR A 75 -8.02 -17.85 4.60
C TYR A 75 -7.43 -19.25 4.82
N GLY A 76 -8.28 -20.19 5.20
CA GLY A 76 -7.90 -21.59 5.42
C GLY A 76 -8.82 -22.32 6.40
N PRO A 77 -8.61 -23.64 6.60
CA PRO A 77 -9.43 -24.49 7.46
C PRO A 77 -9.58 -23.96 8.89
N GLU A 78 -10.58 -24.43 9.62
CA GLU A 78 -10.66 -24.21 11.06
C GLU A 78 -9.40 -24.71 11.76
N SER A 79 -8.98 -24.00 12.80
CA SER A 79 -7.74 -24.30 13.54
C SER A 79 -6.43 -24.24 12.73
N SER A 80 -6.43 -23.68 11.51
CA SER A 80 -5.20 -23.48 10.72
C SER A 80 -4.29 -22.36 11.22
N GLY A 81 -4.69 -21.63 12.26
CA GLY A 81 -3.90 -20.55 12.86
C GLY A 81 -4.16 -19.14 12.29
N LYS A 82 -5.27 -18.93 11.57
CA LYS A 82 -5.63 -17.61 10.98
C LYS A 82 -5.60 -16.48 12.02
N THR A 83 -6.35 -16.64 13.12
CA THR A 83 -6.42 -15.67 14.21
C THR A 83 -5.08 -15.50 14.90
N THR A 84 -4.36 -16.60 15.14
CA THR A 84 -2.99 -16.57 15.70
C THR A 84 -2.05 -15.73 14.84
N LEU A 85 -2.06 -15.92 13.52
CA LEU A 85 -1.25 -15.13 12.59
C LEU A 85 -1.64 -13.65 12.62
N ALA A 86 -2.95 -13.35 12.61
CA ALA A 86 -3.43 -11.97 12.74
C ALA A 86 -2.97 -11.31 14.05
N LEU A 87 -3.00 -12.03 15.17
CA LEU A 87 -2.51 -11.52 16.46
C LEU A 87 -0.98 -11.30 16.44
N HIS A 88 -0.20 -12.13 15.75
CA HIS A 88 1.24 -11.89 15.56
C HIS A 88 1.54 -10.65 14.72
N VAL A 89 0.74 -10.38 13.67
CA VAL A 89 0.81 -9.14 12.91
C VAL A 89 0.54 -7.93 13.81
N ILE A 90 -0.50 -8.02 14.66
CA ILE A 90 -0.85 -6.96 15.62
C ILE A 90 0.28 -6.71 16.61
N ALA A 91 0.82 -7.77 17.23
CA ALA A 91 1.94 -7.66 18.16
C ALA A 91 3.16 -7.03 17.48
N SER A 92 3.43 -7.37 16.22
CA SER A 92 4.51 -6.79 15.41
C SER A 92 4.29 -5.31 15.10
N ALA A 93 3.06 -4.90 14.80
CA ALA A 93 2.69 -3.50 14.64
C ALA A 93 2.88 -2.71 15.94
N GLN A 94 2.41 -3.24 17.06
CA GLN A 94 2.51 -2.61 18.39
C GLN A 94 3.96 -2.49 18.88
N LYS A 95 4.83 -3.46 18.57
CA LYS A 95 6.28 -3.39 18.85
C LYS A 95 6.95 -2.20 18.16
N LYS A 96 6.42 -1.76 17.01
CA LYS A 96 6.87 -0.56 16.28
C LYS A 96 6.09 0.70 16.68
N ASN A 97 5.51 0.72 17.88
CA ASN A 97 4.65 1.80 18.40
C ASN A 97 3.39 2.08 17.56
N GLY A 98 2.98 1.13 16.73
CA GLY A 98 1.70 1.19 16.02
C GLY A 98 0.51 0.90 16.93
N ARG A 99 -0.67 1.29 16.47
CA ARG A 99 -1.96 0.92 17.08
C ARG A 99 -2.69 -0.05 16.17
N ALA A 100 -3.47 -0.95 16.75
CA ALA A 100 -4.27 -1.92 16.03
C ALA A 100 -5.68 -1.96 16.62
N ALA A 101 -6.65 -2.31 15.78
CA ALA A 101 -8.00 -2.65 16.19
C ALA A 101 -8.25 -4.10 15.75
N PHE A 102 -8.91 -4.86 16.61
CA PHE A 102 -9.36 -6.21 16.30
C PHE A 102 -10.88 -6.23 16.37
N ILE A 103 -11.53 -6.61 15.28
CA ILE A 103 -12.98 -6.72 15.20
C ILE A 103 -13.30 -8.21 15.30
N ASP A 104 -13.72 -8.65 16.48
CA ASP A 104 -14.07 -10.05 16.72
C ASP A 104 -15.53 -10.31 16.31
N ALA A 105 -15.71 -10.72 15.04
CA ALA A 105 -17.02 -11.10 14.52
C ALA A 105 -17.45 -12.52 14.94
N GLU A 106 -16.53 -13.37 15.37
CA GLU A 106 -16.79 -14.76 15.76
C GLU A 106 -17.03 -14.92 17.27
N HIS A 107 -16.85 -13.85 18.04
CA HIS A 107 -16.92 -13.85 19.52
C HIS A 107 -16.05 -14.94 20.16
N ALA A 108 -14.90 -15.21 19.55
CA ALA A 108 -14.01 -16.33 19.90
C ALA A 108 -12.62 -15.87 20.36
N LEU A 109 -12.36 -14.56 20.47
CA LEU A 109 -11.07 -14.05 20.89
C LEU A 109 -10.81 -14.32 22.38
N ASP A 110 -9.66 -14.93 22.68
CA ASP A 110 -9.12 -15.08 24.03
C ASP A 110 -8.09 -13.95 24.33
N PRO A 111 -8.40 -12.99 25.23
CA PRO A 111 -7.48 -11.92 25.60
C PRO A 111 -6.19 -12.40 26.28
N GLU A 112 -6.24 -13.49 27.05
CA GLU A 112 -5.06 -14.04 27.72
C GLU A 112 -4.12 -14.70 26.72
N TYR A 113 -4.66 -15.44 25.75
CA TYR A 113 -3.87 -15.95 24.64
C TYR A 113 -3.23 -14.83 23.82
N ALA A 114 -3.97 -13.76 23.50
CA ALA A 114 -3.45 -12.61 22.78
C ALA A 114 -2.28 -11.93 23.54
N LYS A 115 -2.39 -11.75 24.86
CA LYS A 115 -1.28 -11.25 25.70
C LYS A 115 -0.05 -12.14 25.62
N ARG A 116 -0.21 -13.47 25.66
CA ARG A 116 0.90 -14.43 25.55
C ARG A 116 1.63 -14.34 24.20
N ILE A 117 0.92 -14.01 23.13
CA ILE A 117 1.50 -13.73 21.80
C ILE A 117 2.27 -12.39 21.76
N GLY A 118 2.07 -11.54 22.77
CA GLY A 118 2.72 -10.24 22.89
C GLY A 118 1.86 -9.08 22.41
N VAL A 119 0.54 -9.27 22.28
CA VAL A 119 -0.40 -8.18 22.06
C VAL A 119 -0.55 -7.38 23.36
N LYS A 120 -0.40 -6.07 23.26
CA LYS A 120 -0.69 -5.11 24.33
C LYS A 120 -2.17 -4.76 24.25
N ILE A 121 -2.93 -5.18 25.26
CA ILE A 121 -4.37 -4.90 25.42
C ILE A 121 -4.53 -3.74 26.40
#